data_AF-A0A7K3ZNU2-F1
#
_entry.id   AF-A0A7K3ZNU2-F1
#
_cell.length_a   1.000
_cell.length_b   1.000
_cell.length_c   1.000
_cell.angle_alpha   90.00
_cell.angle_beta   90.00
_cell.angle_gamma   90.00
#
_symmetry.space_group_name_H-M   'P 1'
#
loop_
_entity.id
_entity.type
_entity.pdbx_description
1 polymer ?
#
loop_
_entity_poly.entity_id
_entity_poly.type
_entity_poly.pdbx_seq_one_letter_code
_entity_poly.pdbx_strand_id
1 'polypeptide(L)'
;MASVIMMKNPLKLLNALASKPMTKWELKQLTEVEYPRVHEAISLLEKDGYAKLFDTITSKRGRDMKLYGLTFKGVVAYLSSIWIVEKQAIENQTGPETVETDKIIFEPSGIAPLRKGESMEAFRERHEREKEQYLDELEKVTVFLETYGKLLDYPLFKEIRWLKEKYGNYVIKSLINEAKLVNALQPFPSGAMQLIKHTQKEANELKKQKWSLLREPELQEKIESKIIEGDKIVETDCFDPLADVNERLRQAEARLSVLRMQENKWWSMGFAARFAEEHCAQEGRGDMLNESLCRFFEQVAEHFRQFEVEPSEKMTKVFSGGQ
;
A
#
# COMPACT_ATOMS: atom_id res chain seq x y z
N MET A 1 -6.58 -0.45 18.40
CA MET A 1 -6.94 -1.50 17.41
C MET A 1 -5.66 -1.95 16.75
N ALA A 2 -5.32 -3.23 16.82
CA ALA A 2 -4.16 -3.77 16.09
C ALA A 2 -4.35 -3.54 14.59
N SER A 3 -3.35 -2.97 13.91
CA SER A 3 -3.35 -2.85 12.44
C SER A 3 -3.55 -4.23 11.83
N VAL A 4 -4.33 -4.38 10.75
CA VAL A 4 -4.52 -5.67 10.05
C VAL A 4 -3.19 -6.28 9.60
N ILE A 5 -2.16 -5.45 9.42
CA ILE A 5 -0.77 -5.87 9.14
C ILE A 5 -0.18 -6.69 10.31
N MET A 6 -0.70 -6.60 11.53
CA MET A 6 -0.24 -7.37 12.70
C MET A 6 -0.75 -8.83 12.70
N MET A 7 -1.63 -9.20 11.77
CA MET A 7 -2.11 -10.58 11.66
C MET A 7 -1.18 -11.40 10.75
N LYS A 8 -0.77 -12.60 11.20
CA LYS A 8 0.20 -13.46 10.48
C LYS A 8 -0.19 -13.73 9.02
N ASN A 9 -1.47 -14.01 8.73
CA ASN A 9 -1.93 -14.38 7.38
C ASN A 9 -1.98 -13.18 6.41
N PRO A 10 -2.63 -12.04 6.74
CA PRO A 10 -2.56 -10.82 5.93
C PRO A 10 -1.14 -10.37 5.60
N LEU A 11 -0.21 -10.43 6.57
CA LEU A 11 1.17 -10.03 6.33
C LEU A 11 1.91 -10.98 5.39
N LYS A 12 1.75 -12.30 5.54
CA LYS A 12 2.28 -13.28 4.57
C LYS A 12 1.79 -13.02 3.14
N LEU A 13 0.51 -12.70 2.99
CA LEU A 13 -0.07 -12.39 1.68
C LEU A 13 0.42 -11.04 1.13
N LEU A 14 0.57 -10.03 1.99
CA LEU A 14 1.13 -8.74 1.60
C LEU A 14 2.57 -8.89 1.08
N ASN A 15 3.39 -9.68 1.76
CA ASN A 15 4.75 -10.01 1.33
C ASN A 15 4.77 -10.81 0.01
N ALA A 16 3.84 -11.74 -0.18
CA ALA A 16 3.71 -12.47 -1.44
C ALA A 16 3.31 -11.54 -2.60
N LEU A 17 2.31 -10.68 -2.39
CA LEU A 17 1.86 -9.70 -3.35
C LEU A 17 2.95 -8.67 -3.68
N ALA A 18 3.89 -8.39 -2.78
CA ALA A 18 5.02 -7.54 -3.08
C ALA A 18 5.86 -8.08 -4.23
N SER A 19 5.93 -9.40 -4.48
CA SER A 19 6.70 -9.89 -5.63
C SER A 19 6.03 -9.57 -6.98
N LYS A 20 4.70 -9.69 -7.07
CA LYS A 20 3.88 -9.35 -8.25
C LYS A 20 2.39 -9.46 -7.92
N PRO A 21 1.51 -8.91 -8.77
CA PRO A 21 0.09 -9.24 -8.71
C PRO A 21 -0.14 -10.74 -8.88
N MET A 22 -1.04 -11.30 -8.06
CA MET A 22 -1.32 -12.73 -8.01
C MET A 22 -2.80 -13.01 -7.80
N THR A 23 -3.21 -14.16 -8.29
CA THR A 23 -4.52 -14.71 -8.01
C THR A 23 -4.53 -15.40 -6.64
N LYS A 24 -5.73 -15.56 -6.05
CA LYS A 24 -5.87 -16.27 -4.76
C LYS A 24 -5.30 -17.70 -4.80
N TRP A 25 -5.32 -18.34 -5.97
CA TRP A 25 -4.73 -19.66 -6.14
C TRP A 25 -3.21 -19.63 -6.06
N GLU A 26 -2.57 -18.68 -6.74
CA GLU A 26 -1.11 -18.51 -6.68
C GLU A 26 -0.65 -18.13 -5.28
N LEU A 27 -1.38 -17.25 -4.59
CA LEU A 27 -1.10 -16.89 -3.19
C LEU A 27 -1.12 -18.12 -2.28
N LYS A 28 -2.13 -18.99 -2.42
CA LYS A 28 -2.21 -20.25 -1.67
C LYS A 28 -0.99 -21.14 -1.92
N GLN A 29 -0.52 -21.23 -3.18
CA GLN A 29 0.64 -22.06 -3.51
C GLN A 29 1.94 -21.47 -2.96
N LEU A 30 2.11 -20.15 -3.00
CA LEU A 30 3.34 -19.48 -2.60
C LEU A 30 3.48 -19.34 -1.07
N THR A 31 2.37 -19.09 -0.35
CA THR A 31 2.43 -18.81 1.09
C THR A 31 2.12 -20.01 1.97
N GLU A 32 1.74 -21.15 1.37
CA GLU A 32 1.26 -22.36 2.07
C GLU A 32 0.07 -22.09 3.02
N VAL A 33 -0.67 -20.99 2.78
CA VAL A 33 -1.85 -20.63 3.58
C VAL A 33 -3.05 -21.37 3.02
N GLU A 34 -3.88 -21.92 3.91
CA GLU A 34 -5.12 -22.59 3.53
C GLU A 34 -6.02 -21.70 2.67
N TYR A 35 -6.62 -22.26 1.64
CA TYR A 35 -7.39 -21.48 0.66
C TYR A 35 -8.51 -20.62 1.28
N PRO A 36 -9.32 -21.10 2.26
CA PRO A 36 -10.29 -20.24 2.95
C PRO A 36 -9.65 -19.05 3.67
N ARG A 37 -8.47 -19.25 4.28
CA ARG A 37 -7.72 -18.18 4.95
C ARG A 37 -7.12 -17.18 3.97
N VAL A 38 -6.77 -17.61 2.75
CA VAL A 38 -6.38 -16.68 1.67
C VAL A 38 -7.54 -15.76 1.30
N HIS A 39 -8.76 -16.29 1.19
CA HIS A 39 -9.94 -15.46 0.91
C HIS A 39 -10.20 -14.43 2.01
N GLU A 40 -10.15 -14.86 3.27
CA GLU A 40 -10.30 -13.99 4.43
C GLU A 40 -9.22 -12.89 4.45
N ALA A 41 -7.96 -13.27 4.31
CA ALA A 41 -6.83 -12.34 4.36
C ALA A 41 -6.83 -11.34 3.20
N ILE A 42 -7.11 -11.77 1.96
CA ILE A 42 -7.31 -10.82 0.83
C ILE A 42 -8.48 -9.88 1.10
N SER A 43 -9.60 -10.39 1.60
CA SER A 43 -10.77 -9.55 1.88
C SER A 43 -10.44 -8.49 2.94
N LEU A 44 -9.62 -8.82 3.94
CA LEU A 44 -9.13 -7.87 4.95
C LEU A 44 -8.17 -6.83 4.33
N LEU A 45 -7.22 -7.26 3.51
CA LEU A 45 -6.29 -6.34 2.83
C LEU A 45 -7.02 -5.40 1.87
N GLU A 46 -8.01 -5.90 1.13
CA GLU A 46 -8.88 -5.07 0.28
C GLU A 46 -9.74 -4.13 1.12
N LYS A 47 -10.29 -4.59 2.24
CA LYS A 47 -11.10 -3.78 3.14
C LYS A 47 -10.32 -2.60 3.72
N ASP A 48 -9.06 -2.82 4.06
CA ASP A 48 -8.20 -1.79 4.64
C ASP A 48 -7.43 -0.97 3.60
N GLY A 49 -7.65 -1.27 2.32
CA GLY A 49 -7.10 -0.52 1.19
C GLY A 49 -5.63 -0.81 0.88
N TYR A 50 -5.07 -1.91 1.39
CA TYR A 50 -3.69 -2.36 1.09
C TYR A 50 -3.59 -3.15 -0.22
N ALA A 51 -4.67 -3.81 -0.62
CA ALA A 51 -4.75 -4.56 -1.88
C ALA A 51 -5.97 -4.14 -2.70
N LYS A 52 -5.92 -4.37 -4.01
CA LYS A 52 -7.08 -4.23 -4.89
C LYS A 52 -7.05 -5.26 -6.01
N LEU A 53 -8.23 -5.52 -6.58
CA LEU A 53 -8.35 -6.20 -7.87
C LEU A 53 -7.77 -5.30 -8.97
N PHE A 54 -6.78 -5.79 -9.71
CA PHE A 54 -6.20 -5.10 -10.86
C PHE A 54 -6.82 -5.56 -12.18
N ASP A 55 -7.00 -6.86 -12.34
CA ASP A 55 -7.45 -7.44 -13.60
C ASP A 55 -8.16 -8.79 -13.39
N THR A 56 -8.81 -9.29 -14.45
CA THR A 56 -9.38 -10.63 -14.52
C THR A 56 -8.68 -11.40 -15.64
N ILE A 57 -7.98 -12.47 -15.30
CA ILE A 57 -7.29 -13.34 -16.26
C ILE A 57 -8.06 -14.65 -16.44
N THR A 58 -8.09 -15.19 -17.66
CA THR A 58 -8.71 -16.49 -17.91
C THR A 58 -7.70 -17.62 -17.63
N SER A 59 -8.07 -18.56 -16.77
CA SER A 59 -7.27 -19.74 -16.46
C SER A 59 -7.17 -20.70 -17.64
N LYS A 60 -6.21 -21.64 -17.58
CA LYS A 60 -6.09 -22.76 -18.54
C LYS A 60 -7.36 -23.61 -18.67
N ARG A 61 -8.27 -23.55 -17.68
CA ARG A 61 -9.56 -24.26 -17.68
C ARG A 61 -10.73 -23.38 -18.14
N GLY A 62 -10.46 -22.22 -18.74
CA GLY A 62 -11.49 -21.28 -19.20
C GLY A 62 -12.24 -20.55 -18.08
N ARG A 63 -11.74 -20.58 -16.85
CA ARG A 63 -12.36 -19.88 -15.70
C ARG A 63 -11.70 -18.54 -15.47
N ASP A 64 -12.51 -17.51 -15.28
CA ASP A 64 -12.04 -16.18 -14.90
C ASP A 64 -11.45 -16.18 -13.49
N MET A 65 -10.25 -15.62 -13.36
CA MET A 65 -9.50 -15.51 -12.12
C MET A 65 -9.15 -14.05 -11.86
N LYS A 66 -9.49 -13.60 -10.66
CA LYS A 66 -9.20 -12.25 -10.18
C LYS A 66 -7.72 -12.11 -9.78
N LEU A 67 -7.04 -11.13 -10.37
CA LEU A 67 -5.64 -10.80 -10.12
C LEU A 67 -5.55 -9.64 -9.12
N TYR A 68 -4.99 -9.91 -7.95
CA TYR A 68 -4.86 -8.94 -6.87
C TYR A 68 -3.43 -8.41 -6.81
N GLY A 69 -3.28 -7.13 -6.48
CA GLY A 69 -1.99 -6.49 -6.27
C GLY A 69 -2.07 -5.47 -5.14
N LEU A 70 -0.91 -4.97 -4.71
CA LEU A 70 -0.86 -3.91 -3.70
C LEU A 70 -1.33 -2.57 -4.27
N THR A 71 -2.02 -1.80 -3.45
CA THR A 71 -2.23 -0.37 -3.67
C THR A 71 -0.96 0.41 -3.28
N PHE A 72 -0.95 1.73 -3.47
CA PHE A 72 0.17 2.54 -2.97
C PHE A 72 0.34 2.41 -1.45
N LYS A 73 -0.76 2.46 -0.70
CA LYS A 73 -0.78 2.20 0.74
C LYS A 73 -0.22 0.81 1.08
N GLY A 74 -0.54 -0.21 0.27
CA GLY A 74 0.03 -1.55 0.39
C GLY A 74 1.54 -1.60 0.16
N VAL A 75 2.05 -0.87 -0.83
CA VAL A 75 3.48 -0.74 -1.11
C VAL A 75 4.21 -0.08 0.05
N VAL A 76 3.68 1.02 0.59
CA VAL A 76 4.25 1.70 1.76
C VAL A 76 4.24 0.78 2.99
N ALA A 77 3.15 0.05 3.22
CA ALA A 77 3.07 -0.94 4.28
C ALA A 77 4.16 -2.02 4.14
N TYR A 78 4.35 -2.56 2.93
CA TYR A 78 5.42 -3.53 2.65
C TYR A 78 6.81 -2.95 2.93
N LEU A 79 7.13 -1.79 2.35
CA LEU A 79 8.42 -1.13 2.57
C LEU A 79 8.68 -0.84 4.06
N SER A 80 7.65 -0.42 4.79
CA SER A 80 7.78 -0.13 6.23
C SER A 80 8.07 -1.38 7.08
N SER A 81 7.73 -2.58 6.58
CA SER A 81 8.04 -3.87 7.23
C SER A 81 9.49 -4.33 7.00
N ILE A 82 10.24 -3.64 6.15
CA ILE A 82 11.65 -3.93 5.90
C ILE A 82 12.52 -3.21 6.94
N TRP A 83 13.39 -3.97 7.60
CA TRP A 83 14.38 -3.46 8.54
C TRP A 83 15.77 -3.65 7.96
N ILE A 84 16.49 -2.54 7.79
CA ILE A 84 17.91 -2.58 7.47
C ILE A 84 18.66 -2.42 8.79
N VAL A 85 19.41 -3.44 9.18
CA VAL A 85 20.12 -3.49 10.46
C VAL A 85 21.61 -3.60 10.21
N GLU A 86 22.40 -2.69 10.78
CA GLU A 86 23.85 -2.82 10.82
C GLU A 86 24.25 -3.97 11.75
N LYS A 87 25.07 -4.91 11.26
CA LYS A 87 25.41 -6.14 12.00
C LYS A 87 26.08 -5.94 13.36
N GLN A 88 26.62 -4.76 13.69
CA GLN A 88 27.24 -4.51 15.00
C GLN A 88 26.24 -4.45 16.17
N ALA A 89 24.94 -4.27 15.91
CA ALA A 89 23.94 -4.11 16.97
C ALA A 89 23.53 -5.42 17.69
N ILE A 90 23.98 -6.59 17.22
CA ILE A 90 23.41 -7.89 17.67
C ILE A 90 24.36 -8.66 18.62
N GLU A 91 25.64 -8.30 18.73
CA GLU A 91 26.54 -8.99 19.67
C GLU A 91 26.40 -8.50 21.12
N ASN A 92 25.74 -7.36 21.39
CA ASN A 92 25.61 -6.78 22.73
C ASN A 92 24.18 -6.50 23.22
N GLN A 93 23.15 -6.81 22.44
CA GLN A 93 21.76 -6.67 22.89
C GLN A 93 21.01 -7.93 22.54
N THR A 94 20.33 -8.49 23.54
CA THR A 94 19.18 -9.39 23.38
C THR A 94 18.43 -8.93 22.15
N GLY A 95 18.39 -9.78 21.12
CA GLY A 95 17.87 -9.40 19.81
C GLY A 95 16.52 -8.71 19.96
N PRO A 96 16.18 -7.75 19.07
CA PRO A 96 14.84 -7.19 19.08
C PRO A 96 13.86 -8.37 19.12
N GLU A 97 12.94 -8.38 20.09
CA GLU A 97 11.83 -9.32 20.14
C GLU A 97 11.12 -9.20 18.80
N THR A 98 11.56 -10.04 17.87
CA THR A 98 11.24 -9.88 16.46
C THR A 98 9.91 -10.56 16.30
N VAL A 99 8.89 -9.76 16.01
CA VAL A 99 7.67 -10.30 15.44
C VAL A 99 8.14 -11.09 14.22
N GLU A 100 7.78 -12.38 14.20
CA GLU A 100 8.22 -13.47 13.30
C GLU A 100 8.00 -13.19 11.79
N THR A 101 7.75 -11.94 11.41
CA THR A 101 7.10 -11.51 10.18
C THR A 101 7.78 -10.32 9.48
N ASP A 102 8.78 -9.70 10.09
CA ASP A 102 9.49 -8.55 9.53
C ASP A 102 10.66 -8.98 8.63
N LYS A 103 10.85 -8.29 7.49
CA LYS A 103 11.95 -8.61 6.56
C LYS A 103 13.22 -7.90 7.00
N ILE A 104 14.22 -8.64 7.47
CA ILE A 104 15.50 -8.08 7.91
C ILE A 104 16.54 -8.17 6.80
N ILE A 105 17.15 -7.04 6.47
CA ILE A 105 18.30 -6.90 5.56
C ILE A 105 19.50 -6.51 6.42
N PHE A 106 20.56 -7.31 6.37
CA PHE A 106 21.78 -7.03 7.13
C PHE A 106 22.75 -6.20 6.32
N GLU A 107 23.08 -5.02 6.82
CA GLU A 107 24.12 -4.19 6.23
C GLU A 107 25.50 -4.60 6.77
N PRO A 108 26.48 -4.91 5.90
CA PRO A 108 27.84 -5.16 6.32
C PRO A 108 28.45 -3.89 6.91
N SER A 109 28.97 -3.99 8.13
CA SER A 109 29.69 -2.88 8.76
C SER A 109 31.00 -2.62 8.04
N GLY A 110 31.37 -1.34 7.88
CA GLY A 110 32.70 -0.93 7.45
C GLY A 110 33.81 -1.26 8.46
N ILE A 111 33.46 -1.60 9.71
CA ILE A 111 34.38 -1.86 10.82
C ILE A 111 34.02 -3.21 11.48
N ALA A 112 33.80 -4.25 10.68
CA ALA A 112 33.56 -5.58 11.22
C ALA A 112 34.85 -6.12 11.89
N PRO A 113 34.83 -6.52 13.18
CA PRO A 113 36.01 -7.08 13.83
C PRO A 113 36.33 -8.49 13.27
N LEU A 114 37.62 -8.83 13.27
CA LEU A 114 38.09 -10.19 13.01
C LEU A 114 37.59 -11.12 14.12
N ARG A 115 37.00 -12.26 13.73
CA ARG A 115 36.58 -13.27 14.71
C ARG A 115 37.81 -13.99 15.29
N LYS A 116 37.70 -14.46 16.53
CA LYS A 116 38.80 -15.17 17.20
C LYS A 116 39.19 -16.43 16.40
N GLY A 117 40.42 -16.47 15.88
CA GLY A 117 40.92 -17.58 15.07
C GLY A 117 40.60 -17.49 13.56
N GLU A 118 39.97 -16.40 13.11
CA GLU A 118 39.72 -16.14 11.69
C GLU A 118 40.98 -15.56 11.02
N SER A 119 41.38 -16.13 9.87
CA SER A 119 42.48 -15.57 9.07
C SER A 119 42.01 -14.31 8.34
N MET A 120 42.97 -13.46 7.92
CA MET A 120 42.67 -12.27 7.11
C MET A 120 42.01 -12.60 5.77
N GLU A 121 42.28 -13.79 5.22
CA GLU A 121 41.66 -14.27 3.98
C GLU A 121 40.22 -14.71 4.22
N ALA A 122 39.97 -15.50 5.27
CA ALA A 122 38.61 -15.91 5.66
C ALA A 122 37.72 -14.72 6.04
N PHE A 123 38.29 -13.68 6.66
CA PHE A 123 37.59 -12.43 6.94
C PHE A 123 37.16 -11.72 5.65
N ARG A 124 38.05 -11.60 4.65
CA ARG A 124 37.73 -10.96 3.36
C ARG A 124 36.64 -11.73 2.62
N GLU A 125 36.76 -13.05 2.52
CA GLU A 125 35.75 -13.90 1.88
C GLU A 125 34.39 -13.84 2.59
N ARG A 126 34.38 -13.75 3.92
CA ARG A 126 33.13 -13.55 4.67
C ARG A 126 32.53 -12.17 4.36
N HIS A 127 33.33 -11.11 4.44
CA HIS A 127 32.86 -9.74 4.23
C HIS A 127 32.34 -9.52 2.80
N GLU A 128 33.02 -10.07 1.79
CA GLU A 128 32.57 -10.05 0.40
C GLU A 128 31.22 -10.77 0.23
N ARG A 129 31.08 -11.99 0.76
CA ARG A 129 29.79 -12.71 0.73
C ARG A 129 28.66 -11.95 1.43
N GLU A 130 28.95 -11.32 2.57
CA GLU A 130 27.96 -10.50 3.28
C GLU A 130 27.54 -9.27 2.48
N LYS A 131 28.50 -8.64 1.78
CA LYS A 131 28.24 -7.52 0.88
C LYS A 131 27.43 -7.93 -0.34
N GLU A 132 27.74 -9.06 -0.95
CA GLU A 132 26.96 -9.62 -2.06
C GLU A 132 25.53 -9.92 -1.63
N GLN A 133 25.33 -10.60 -0.50
CA GLN A 133 23.99 -10.86 0.04
C GLN A 133 23.19 -9.58 0.30
N TYR A 134 23.84 -8.55 0.84
CA TYR A 134 23.21 -7.26 1.07
C TYR A 134 22.79 -6.59 -0.24
N LEU A 135 23.65 -6.59 -1.26
CA LEU A 135 23.35 -6.04 -2.58
C LEU A 135 22.22 -6.81 -3.28
N ASP A 136 22.19 -8.14 -3.16
CA ASP A 136 21.12 -8.98 -3.68
C ASP A 136 19.77 -8.66 -3.03
N GLU A 137 19.74 -8.42 -1.71
CA GLU A 137 18.50 -8.03 -1.03
C GLU A 137 18.03 -6.63 -1.44
N LEU A 138 18.94 -5.67 -1.62
CA LEU A 138 18.59 -4.36 -2.17
C LEU A 138 18.11 -4.44 -3.61
N GLU A 139 18.66 -5.34 -4.41
CA GLU A 139 18.20 -5.56 -5.78
C GLU A 139 16.79 -6.13 -5.81
N LYS A 140 16.44 -7.04 -4.90
CA LYS A 140 15.04 -7.51 -4.74
C LYS A 140 14.08 -6.35 -4.43
N VAL A 141 14.49 -5.40 -3.59
CA VAL A 141 13.69 -4.19 -3.31
C VAL A 141 13.61 -3.28 -4.53
N THR A 142 14.70 -3.14 -5.29
CA THR A 142 14.75 -2.36 -6.53
C THR A 142 13.78 -2.92 -7.58
N VAL A 143 13.79 -4.24 -7.80
CA VAL A 143 12.87 -4.94 -8.72
C VAL A 143 11.42 -4.80 -8.26
N PHE A 144 11.17 -4.89 -6.95
CA PHE A 144 9.85 -4.64 -6.37
C PHE A 144 9.34 -3.24 -6.70
N LEU A 145 10.14 -2.22 -6.40
CA LEU A 145 9.81 -0.81 -6.66
C LEU A 145 9.56 -0.61 -8.16
N GLU A 146 10.43 -1.12 -9.03
CA GLU A 146 10.26 -1.01 -10.48
C GLU A 146 8.94 -1.63 -10.96
N THR A 147 8.60 -2.82 -10.45
CA THR A 147 7.37 -3.54 -10.79
C THR A 147 6.14 -2.74 -10.38
N TYR A 148 6.12 -2.26 -9.13
CA TYR A 148 4.99 -1.50 -8.61
C TYR A 148 4.94 -0.06 -9.13
N GLY A 149 6.07 0.53 -9.51
CA GLY A 149 6.12 1.80 -10.23
C GLY A 149 5.42 1.69 -11.58
N LYS A 150 5.67 0.62 -12.33
CA LYS A 150 4.96 0.35 -13.59
C LYS A 150 3.48 0.09 -13.36
N LEU A 151 3.14 -0.75 -12.40
CA LEU A 151 1.77 -1.16 -12.10
C LEU A 151 0.89 -0.01 -11.57
N LEU A 152 1.44 0.85 -10.72
CA LEU A 152 0.73 1.97 -10.10
C LEU A 152 0.89 3.27 -10.88
N ASP A 153 1.64 3.26 -11.99
CA ASP A 153 2.01 4.45 -12.74
C ASP A 153 2.66 5.53 -11.86
N TYR A 154 3.57 5.12 -10.97
CA TYR A 154 4.20 6.01 -9.98
C TYR A 154 5.65 6.35 -10.36
N PRO A 155 5.93 7.59 -10.80
CA PRO A 155 7.21 7.95 -11.42
C PRO A 155 8.43 7.71 -10.53
N LEU A 156 8.35 8.03 -9.24
CA LEU A 156 9.46 7.83 -8.30
C LEU A 156 9.93 6.36 -8.23
N PHE A 157 9.01 5.41 -8.37
CA PHE A 157 9.33 3.98 -8.38
C PHE A 157 9.69 3.47 -9.77
N LYS A 158 9.11 4.02 -10.84
CA LYS A 158 9.49 3.68 -12.23
C LYS A 158 10.95 4.02 -12.50
N GLU A 159 11.39 5.17 -12.00
CA GLU A 159 12.74 5.71 -12.21
C GLU A 159 13.74 5.24 -11.14
N ILE A 160 13.43 4.17 -10.39
CA ILE A 160 14.26 3.74 -9.26
C ILE A 160 15.69 3.36 -9.67
N ARG A 161 15.89 2.82 -10.87
CA ARG A 161 17.23 2.52 -11.39
C ARG A 161 18.04 3.78 -11.64
N TRP A 162 17.42 4.78 -12.27
CA TRP A 162 18.04 6.09 -12.49
C TRP A 162 18.41 6.76 -11.15
N LEU A 163 17.52 6.69 -10.16
CA LEU A 163 17.80 7.20 -8.82
C LEU A 163 18.94 6.44 -8.13
N LYS A 164 18.99 5.11 -8.27
CA LYS A 164 20.07 4.27 -7.73
C LYS A 164 21.41 4.56 -8.41
N GLU A 165 21.42 4.88 -9.70
CA GLU A 165 22.63 5.29 -10.44
C GLU A 165 23.14 6.66 -9.96
N LYS A 166 22.24 7.61 -9.72
CA LYS A 166 22.60 8.98 -9.29
C LYS A 166 22.99 9.05 -7.80
N TYR A 167 22.23 8.40 -6.92
CA TYR A 167 22.33 8.50 -5.46
C TYR A 167 22.94 7.27 -4.78
N GLY A 168 23.25 6.24 -5.56
CA GLY A 168 23.72 4.96 -5.03
C GLY A 168 22.62 4.17 -4.31
N ASN A 169 23.05 3.11 -3.62
CA ASN A 169 22.15 2.23 -2.85
C ASN A 169 21.45 2.92 -1.67
N TYR A 170 21.93 4.10 -1.26
CA TYR A 170 21.35 4.88 -0.17
C TYR A 170 19.89 5.26 -0.44
N VAL A 171 19.53 5.52 -1.70
CA VAL A 171 18.15 5.91 -2.05
C VAL A 171 17.12 4.84 -1.67
N ILE A 172 17.49 3.55 -1.74
CA ILE A 172 16.61 2.44 -1.34
C ILE A 172 16.35 2.49 0.16
N LYS A 173 17.38 2.80 0.96
CA LYS A 173 17.24 2.94 2.41
C LYS A 173 16.36 4.12 2.78
N SER A 174 16.58 5.27 2.15
CA SER A 174 15.73 6.44 2.39
C SER A 174 14.28 6.14 2.04
N LEU A 175 13.99 5.52 0.90
CA LEU A 175 12.61 5.14 0.54
C LEU A 175 11.96 4.21 1.58
N ILE A 176 12.73 3.28 2.17
CA ILE A 176 12.25 2.43 3.27
C ILE A 176 12.00 3.26 4.53
N ASN A 177 12.89 4.18 4.88
CA ASN A 177 12.73 5.05 6.04
C ASN A 177 11.53 5.98 5.90
N GLU A 178 11.34 6.60 4.73
CA GLU A 178 10.18 7.43 4.43
C GLU A 178 8.90 6.61 4.45
N ALA A 179 8.92 5.35 3.99
CA ALA A 179 7.77 4.46 4.12
C ALA A 179 7.39 4.24 5.60
N LYS A 180 8.36 4.08 6.50
CA LYS A 180 8.11 3.96 7.94
C LYS A 180 7.51 5.23 8.52
N LEU A 181 8.06 6.39 8.18
CA LEU A 181 7.59 7.69 8.66
C LEU A 181 6.17 7.97 8.17
N VAL A 182 5.91 7.78 6.87
CA VAL A 182 4.59 7.94 6.27
C VAL A 182 3.58 6.95 6.88
N ASN A 183 3.98 5.70 7.12
CA ASN A 183 3.10 4.71 7.75
C ASN A 183 2.76 5.07 9.21
N ALA A 184 3.72 5.62 9.96
CA ALA A 184 3.51 6.08 11.34
C ALA A 184 2.67 7.36 11.41
N LEU A 185 2.92 8.32 10.53
CA LEU A 185 2.27 9.63 10.54
C LEU A 185 0.90 9.63 9.85
N GLN A 186 0.61 8.63 9.01
CA GLN A 186 -0.60 8.51 8.21
C GLN A 186 -0.95 9.82 7.48
N PRO A 187 -0.40 10.07 6.28
CA PRO A 187 -0.49 11.37 5.59
C PRO A 187 -1.92 11.77 5.19
N PHE A 188 -2.90 10.89 5.44
CA PHE A 188 -4.30 11.13 5.11
C PHE A 188 -5.05 11.80 6.28
N PRO A 189 -5.80 12.89 6.05
CA PRO A 189 -6.50 13.62 7.10
C PRO A 189 -7.42 12.74 7.95
N SER A 190 -7.36 12.94 9.28
CA SER A 190 -8.11 12.15 10.25
C SER A 190 -9.63 12.16 10.01
N GLY A 191 -10.20 13.30 9.62
CA GLY A 191 -11.62 13.44 9.27
C GLY A 191 -12.02 12.60 8.05
N ALA A 192 -11.20 12.59 7.01
CA ALA A 192 -11.44 11.75 5.82
C ALA A 192 -11.28 10.26 6.14
N MET A 193 -10.35 9.90 7.03
CA MET A 193 -10.23 8.52 7.54
C MET A 193 -11.47 8.11 8.36
N GLN A 194 -12.02 9.01 9.18
CA GLN A 194 -13.28 8.76 9.90
C GLN A 194 -14.44 8.55 8.92
N LEU A 195 -14.50 9.33 7.84
CA LEU A 195 -15.51 9.16 6.80
C LEU A 195 -15.42 7.79 6.13
N ILE A 196 -14.21 7.33 5.76
CA ILE A 196 -14.00 5.95 5.25
C ILE A 196 -14.53 4.92 6.23
N LYS A 197 -14.18 5.03 7.52
CA LYS A 197 -14.64 4.09 8.56
C LYS A 197 -16.17 4.10 8.70
N HIS A 198 -16.79 5.27 8.67
CA HIS A 198 -18.24 5.42 8.76
C HIS A 198 -18.93 4.78 7.55
N THR A 199 -18.55 5.14 6.33
CA THR A 199 -19.14 4.57 5.11
C THR A 199 -18.88 3.06 5.03
N GLN A 200 -17.75 2.57 5.56
CA GLN A 200 -17.44 1.15 5.62
C GLN A 200 -18.38 0.41 6.58
N LYS A 201 -18.72 1.03 7.71
CA LYS A 201 -19.69 0.51 8.66
C LYS A 201 -21.09 0.46 8.04
N GLU A 202 -21.52 1.55 7.40
CA GLU A 202 -22.78 1.65 6.65
C GLU A 202 -22.90 0.52 5.61
N ALA A 203 -21.89 0.32 4.75
CA ALA A 203 -21.91 -0.74 3.76
C ALA A 203 -21.98 -2.15 4.37
N ASN A 204 -21.33 -2.38 5.51
CA ASN A 204 -21.39 -3.67 6.19
C ASN A 204 -22.76 -3.94 6.84
N GLU A 205 -23.39 -2.91 7.39
CA GLU A 205 -24.74 -3.00 7.93
C GLU A 205 -25.76 -3.29 6.83
N LEU A 206 -25.65 -2.60 5.68
CA LEU A 206 -26.49 -2.85 4.50
C LEU A 206 -26.29 -4.28 3.95
N LYS A 207 -25.06 -4.80 3.94
CA LYS A 207 -24.80 -6.21 3.59
C LYS A 207 -25.51 -7.17 4.53
N LYS A 208 -25.46 -6.92 5.84
CA LYS A 208 -26.17 -7.75 6.83
C LYS A 208 -27.68 -7.68 6.62
N GLN A 209 -28.23 -6.49 6.42
CA GLN A 209 -29.66 -6.29 6.13
C GLN A 209 -30.08 -7.04 4.87
N LYS A 210 -29.31 -6.92 3.78
CA LYS A 210 -29.54 -7.70 2.56
C LYS A 210 -29.57 -9.20 2.83
N TRP A 211 -28.62 -9.72 3.61
CA TRP A 211 -28.59 -11.14 3.96
C TRP A 211 -29.79 -11.58 4.79
N SER A 212 -30.28 -10.75 5.72
CA SER A 212 -31.50 -11.01 6.47
C SER A 212 -32.73 -11.07 5.55
N LEU A 213 -32.91 -10.07 4.68
CA LEU A 213 -34.01 -10.04 3.71
C LEU A 213 -33.98 -11.27 2.79
N LEU A 214 -32.81 -11.69 2.33
CA LEU A 214 -32.67 -12.88 1.47
C LEU A 214 -33.02 -14.21 2.17
N ARG A 215 -32.95 -14.26 3.50
CA ARG A 215 -33.30 -15.46 4.28
C ARG A 215 -34.78 -15.54 4.63
N GLU A 216 -35.47 -14.41 4.64
CA GLU A 216 -36.87 -14.31 5.08
C GLU A 216 -37.73 -13.77 3.93
N PRO A 217 -38.42 -14.65 3.17
CA PRO A 217 -39.23 -14.25 2.01
C PRO A 217 -40.33 -13.23 2.36
N GLU A 218 -40.87 -13.30 3.58
CA GLU A 218 -41.89 -12.38 4.10
C GLU A 218 -41.39 -10.92 4.16
N LEU A 219 -40.09 -10.72 4.39
CA LEU A 219 -39.48 -9.39 4.42
C LEU A 219 -39.18 -8.83 3.02
N GLN A 220 -39.33 -9.65 1.97
CA GLN A 220 -39.13 -9.23 0.58
C GLN A 220 -40.42 -8.71 -0.06
N GLU A 221 -41.56 -8.83 0.63
CA GLU A 221 -42.84 -8.37 0.09
C GLU A 221 -42.80 -6.87 -0.18
N LYS A 222 -43.27 -6.50 -1.37
CA LYS A 222 -43.39 -5.10 -1.76
C LYS A 222 -44.49 -4.46 -0.95
N ILE A 223 -44.17 -3.36 -0.31
CA ILE A 223 -45.13 -2.60 0.49
C ILE A 223 -45.78 -1.59 -0.44
N GLU A 224 -47.07 -1.80 -0.74
CA GLU A 224 -47.89 -0.81 -1.44
C GLU A 224 -48.56 0.11 -0.43
N SER A 225 -48.20 1.39 -0.45
CA SER A 225 -48.91 2.45 0.27
C SER A 225 -49.84 3.17 -0.69
N LYS A 226 -51.12 3.27 -0.33
CA LYS A 226 -52.14 3.97 -1.13
C LYS A 226 -52.56 5.23 -0.39
N ILE A 227 -52.41 6.38 -1.03
CA ILE A 227 -52.95 7.64 -0.53
C ILE A 227 -54.37 7.77 -1.07
N ILE A 228 -55.34 7.83 -0.15
CA ILE A 228 -56.76 7.89 -0.46
C ILE A 228 -57.28 9.29 -0.09
N GLU A 229 -57.80 10.03 -1.07
CA GLU A 229 -58.59 11.25 -0.82
C GLU A 229 -60.07 10.96 -1.14
N GLY A 230 -60.91 10.96 -0.10
CA GLY A 230 -62.32 10.56 -0.22
C GLY A 230 -62.45 9.07 -0.59
N ASP A 231 -63.19 8.78 -1.66
CA ASP A 231 -63.40 7.41 -2.17
C ASP A 231 -62.45 7.04 -3.34
N LYS A 232 -61.45 7.88 -3.64
CA LYS A 232 -60.52 7.66 -4.75
C LYS A 232 -59.10 7.47 -4.25
N ILE A 233 -58.44 6.43 -4.77
CA ILE A 233 -57.00 6.26 -4.65
C ILE A 233 -56.35 7.32 -5.55
N VAL A 234 -55.61 8.24 -4.94
CA VAL A 234 -54.95 9.36 -5.63
C VAL A 234 -53.53 8.99 -6.03
N GLU A 235 -52.83 8.23 -5.19
CA GLU A 235 -51.46 7.81 -5.42
C GLU A 235 -51.23 6.41 -4.85
N THR A 236 -50.46 5.60 -5.55
CA THR A 236 -49.96 4.31 -5.05
C THR A 236 -48.44 4.36 -5.12
N ASP A 237 -47.79 4.33 -3.96
CA ASP A 237 -46.34 4.22 -3.84
C ASP A 237 -45.99 2.77 -3.52
N CYS A 238 -44.98 2.24 -4.21
CA CYS A 238 -44.57 0.84 -4.10
C CYS A 238 -43.13 0.80 -3.61
N PHE A 239 -42.95 0.44 -2.35
CA PHE A 239 -41.63 0.27 -1.74
C PHE A 239 -41.17 -1.19 -1.86
N ASP A 240 -40.00 -1.40 -2.45
CA ASP A 240 -39.32 -2.70 -2.50
C ASP A 240 -38.14 -2.67 -1.51
N PRO A 241 -38.26 -3.31 -0.33
CA PRO A 241 -37.22 -3.28 0.69
C PRO A 241 -35.87 -3.81 0.20
N LEU A 242 -35.88 -4.83 -0.66
CA LEU A 242 -34.66 -5.43 -1.19
C LEU A 242 -34.01 -4.52 -2.25
N ALA A 243 -34.80 -3.87 -3.09
CA ALA A 243 -34.30 -2.89 -4.06
C ALA A 243 -33.68 -1.67 -3.35
N ASP A 244 -34.32 -1.13 -2.31
CA ASP A 244 -33.78 0.00 -1.52
C ASP A 244 -32.42 -0.36 -0.91
N VAL A 245 -32.34 -1.50 -0.21
CA VAL A 245 -31.09 -1.94 0.41
C VAL A 245 -29.99 -2.17 -0.63
N ASN A 246 -30.31 -2.74 -1.79
CA ASN A 246 -29.34 -2.92 -2.88
C ASN A 246 -28.84 -1.58 -3.43
N GLU A 247 -29.73 -0.60 -3.62
CA GLU A 247 -29.35 0.71 -4.13
C GLU A 247 -28.48 1.48 -3.14
N ARG A 248 -28.87 1.51 -1.87
CA ARG A 248 -28.08 2.13 -0.80
C ARG A 248 -26.71 1.46 -0.64
N LEU A 249 -26.66 0.12 -0.74
CA LEU A 249 -25.40 -0.62 -0.71
C LEU A 249 -24.51 -0.22 -1.88
N ARG A 250 -25.06 -0.15 -3.11
CA ARG A 250 -24.33 0.29 -4.31
C ARG A 250 -23.76 1.69 -4.13
N GLN A 251 -24.55 2.62 -3.60
CA GLN A 251 -24.11 4.00 -3.34
C GLN A 251 -23.01 4.07 -2.27
N ALA A 252 -23.14 3.30 -1.18
CA ALA A 252 -22.12 3.24 -0.13
C ALA A 252 -20.80 2.63 -0.65
N GLU A 253 -20.88 1.59 -1.48
CA GLU A 253 -19.70 0.98 -2.12
C GLU A 253 -19.03 1.93 -3.13
N ALA A 254 -19.81 2.68 -3.91
CA ALA A 254 -19.30 3.71 -4.81
C ALA A 254 -18.59 4.84 -4.04
N ARG A 255 -19.22 5.35 -2.96
CA ARG A 255 -18.62 6.36 -2.06
C ARG A 255 -17.30 5.87 -1.46
N LEU A 256 -17.27 4.62 -0.97
CA LEU A 256 -16.04 4.00 -0.45
C LEU A 256 -14.93 3.90 -1.49
N SER A 257 -15.27 3.54 -2.73
CA SER A 257 -14.30 3.44 -3.82
C SER A 257 -13.61 4.78 -4.08
N VAL A 258 -14.38 5.87 -4.15
CA VAL A 258 -13.85 7.23 -4.33
C VAL A 258 -12.98 7.64 -3.14
N LEU A 259 -13.43 7.41 -1.91
CA LEU A 259 -12.66 7.78 -0.71
C LEU A 259 -11.33 7.03 -0.63
N ARG A 260 -11.29 5.75 -0.97
CA ARG A 260 -10.05 4.95 -0.99
C ARG A 260 -9.11 5.33 -2.12
N MET A 261 -9.65 5.78 -3.25
CA MET A 261 -8.84 6.34 -4.33
C MET A 261 -8.15 7.63 -3.87
N GLN A 262 -8.89 8.52 -3.19
CA GLN A 262 -8.33 9.72 -2.60
C GLN A 262 -7.30 9.39 -1.52
N GLU A 263 -7.61 8.45 -0.61
CA GLU A 263 -6.64 7.96 0.38
C GLU A 263 -5.33 7.54 -0.29
N ASN A 264 -5.37 6.68 -1.31
CA ASN A 264 -4.15 6.26 -2.01
C ASN A 264 -3.39 7.43 -2.66
N LYS A 265 -4.09 8.41 -3.24
CA LYS A 265 -3.46 9.61 -3.82
C LYS A 265 -2.76 10.45 -2.74
N TRP A 266 -3.38 10.63 -1.59
CA TRP A 266 -2.76 11.33 -0.47
C TRP A 266 -1.53 10.60 0.06
N TRP A 267 -1.59 9.27 0.18
CA TRP A 267 -0.43 8.47 0.54
C TRP A 267 0.71 8.63 -0.47
N SER A 268 0.40 8.62 -1.77
CA SER A 268 1.42 8.80 -2.81
C SER A 268 2.04 10.20 -2.81
N MET A 269 1.23 11.24 -2.70
CA MET A 269 1.71 12.63 -2.70
C MET A 269 2.50 12.94 -1.42
N GLY A 270 2.01 12.49 -0.26
CA GLY A 270 2.71 12.64 1.03
C GLY A 270 4.06 11.92 1.03
N PHE A 271 4.13 10.71 0.48
CA PHE A 271 5.39 9.99 0.33
C PHE A 271 6.38 10.72 -0.59
N ALA A 272 5.92 11.23 -1.74
CA ALA A 272 6.76 11.99 -2.66
C ALA A 272 7.31 13.28 -2.03
N ALA A 273 6.44 14.06 -1.37
CA ALA A 273 6.81 15.31 -0.73
C ALA A 273 7.92 15.09 0.30
N ARG A 274 7.77 14.06 1.13
CA ARG A 274 8.76 13.65 2.12
C ARG A 274 10.10 13.23 1.51
N PHE A 275 10.06 12.40 0.47
CA PHE A 275 11.27 12.02 -0.26
C PHE A 275 11.99 13.24 -0.86
N ALA A 276 11.24 14.20 -1.41
CA ALA A 276 11.79 15.44 -1.95
C ALA A 276 12.40 16.32 -0.84
N GLU A 277 11.79 16.41 0.34
CA GLU A 277 12.38 17.13 1.47
C GLU A 277 13.74 16.55 1.86
N GLU A 278 13.90 15.22 1.87
CA GLU A 278 15.16 14.58 2.24
C GLU A 278 16.25 14.78 1.18
N HIS A 279 15.96 14.46 -0.09
CA HIS A 279 17.00 14.43 -1.13
C HIS A 279 17.16 15.74 -1.89
N CYS A 280 16.11 16.55 -2.01
CA CYS A 280 16.14 17.75 -2.83
C CYS A 280 16.50 18.99 -2.01
N ALA A 281 16.14 19.03 -0.72
CA ALA A 281 16.58 20.13 0.15
C ALA A 281 18.06 20.03 0.56
N GLN A 282 18.63 18.82 0.61
CA GLN A 282 20.02 18.61 1.01
C GLN A 282 21.03 18.96 -0.08
N GLU A 283 20.69 18.82 -1.37
CA GLU A 283 21.71 18.91 -2.41
C GLU A 283 21.94 20.31 -2.98
N GLY A 284 20.99 21.25 -2.92
CA GLY A 284 21.17 22.61 -3.48
C GLY A 284 21.62 22.66 -4.95
N ARG A 285 21.64 21.52 -5.65
CA ARG A 285 22.08 21.32 -7.03
C ARG A 285 20.88 20.85 -7.81
N GLY A 286 20.19 21.79 -8.43
CA GLY A 286 18.97 21.58 -9.22
C GLY A 286 19.19 20.89 -10.56
N ASP A 287 20.02 19.86 -10.64
CA ASP A 287 20.27 19.10 -11.88
C ASP A 287 19.67 17.69 -11.80
N MET A 288 18.35 17.60 -11.59
CA MET A 288 17.61 16.37 -11.85
C MET A 288 17.11 16.41 -13.31
N LEU A 289 17.93 15.98 -14.27
CA LEU A 289 17.59 15.95 -15.70
C LEU A 289 16.53 14.90 -16.09
N ASN A 290 15.87 14.27 -15.12
CA ASN A 290 14.82 13.28 -15.38
C ASN A 290 13.47 14.01 -15.48
N GLU A 291 13.02 14.27 -16.70
CA GLU A 291 11.77 14.99 -16.98
C GLU A 291 10.54 14.36 -16.31
N SER A 292 10.50 13.03 -16.21
CA SER A 292 9.41 12.28 -15.58
C SER A 292 9.30 12.63 -14.10
N LEU A 293 10.43 12.64 -13.39
CA LEU A 293 10.48 13.04 -11.99
C LEU A 293 10.21 14.53 -11.80
N CYS A 294 10.74 15.40 -12.66
CA CYS A 294 10.46 16.84 -12.57
C CYS A 294 8.96 17.14 -12.65
N ARG A 295 8.28 16.64 -13.70
CA ARG A 295 6.84 16.84 -13.87
C ARG A 295 6.05 16.23 -12.70
N PHE A 296 6.49 15.09 -12.19
CA PHE A 296 5.86 14.46 -11.04
C PHE A 296 5.96 15.33 -9.79
N PHE A 297 7.13 15.85 -9.46
CA PHE A 297 7.30 16.70 -8.28
C PHE A 297 6.65 18.09 -8.44
N GLU A 298 6.53 18.62 -9.65
CA GLU A 298 5.69 19.79 -9.92
C GLU A 298 4.23 19.52 -9.58
N GLN A 299 3.69 18.35 -9.96
CA GLN A 299 2.33 17.94 -9.60
C GLN A 299 2.16 17.77 -8.09
N VAL A 300 3.17 17.21 -7.40
CA VAL A 300 3.17 17.09 -5.93
C VAL A 300 3.14 18.47 -5.29
N ALA A 301 4.00 19.38 -5.72
CA ALA A 301 4.05 20.74 -5.20
C ALA A 301 2.72 21.48 -5.42
N GLU A 302 2.15 21.40 -6.62
CA GLU A 302 0.86 21.98 -6.95
C GLU A 302 -0.28 21.38 -6.12
N HIS A 303 -0.26 20.05 -5.90
CA HIS A 303 -1.23 19.39 -5.04
C HIS A 303 -1.22 20.00 -3.63
N PHE A 304 -0.05 20.17 -3.00
CA PHE A 304 0.03 20.76 -1.66
C PHE A 304 -0.26 22.27 -1.61
N ARG A 305 0.04 23.03 -2.67
CA ARG A 305 -0.37 24.44 -2.77
C ARG A 305 -1.88 24.61 -2.68
N GLN A 306 -2.63 23.72 -3.34
CA GLN A 306 -4.10 23.74 -3.32
C GLN A 306 -4.71 23.46 -1.93
N PHE A 307 -3.92 22.94 -0.98
CA PHE A 307 -4.36 22.62 0.38
C PHE A 307 -3.77 23.56 1.46
N GLU A 308 -3.15 24.69 1.09
CA GLU A 308 -2.55 25.68 2.02
C GLU A 308 -1.67 25.06 3.11
N VAL A 309 -0.84 24.07 2.75
CA VAL A 309 0.24 23.59 3.63
C VAL A 309 1.55 24.16 3.06
N GLU A 310 2.35 24.83 3.89
CA GLU A 310 3.70 25.31 3.55
C GLU A 310 4.75 24.15 3.54
N PRO A 311 4.84 23.33 2.47
CA PRO A 311 6.16 22.84 2.06
C PRO A 311 6.53 23.16 0.60
N SER A 312 5.64 23.81 -0.16
CA SER A 312 5.66 23.79 -1.63
C SER A 312 6.72 24.66 -2.33
N GLU A 313 7.20 25.75 -1.70
CA GLU A 313 8.14 26.66 -2.36
C GLU A 313 9.54 26.06 -2.58
N LYS A 314 9.95 25.09 -1.74
CA LYS A 314 11.26 24.45 -1.84
C LYS A 314 11.32 23.35 -2.89
N MET A 315 10.23 22.62 -3.13
CA MET A 315 10.21 21.52 -4.09
C MET A 315 10.37 22.05 -5.52
N THR A 316 9.55 23.02 -5.93
CA THR A 316 9.53 23.52 -7.31
C THR A 316 10.88 24.11 -7.76
N LYS A 317 11.58 24.84 -6.88
CA LYS A 317 12.87 25.48 -7.20
C LYS A 317 14.02 24.49 -7.44
N VAL A 318 13.93 23.27 -6.89
CA VAL A 318 15.00 22.25 -7.05
C VAL A 318 14.81 21.45 -8.34
N PHE A 319 13.58 21.31 -8.84
CA PHE A 319 13.29 20.48 -10.02
C PHE A 319 13.21 21.25 -11.34
N SER A 320 13.08 22.58 -11.30
CA SER A 320 12.96 23.39 -12.51
C SER A 320 14.29 23.82 -13.14
N GLY A 321 15.44 23.32 -12.67
CA GLY A 321 16.75 23.76 -13.15
C GLY A 321 16.93 25.26 -12.96
N GLY A 322 17.17 25.70 -11.73
CA GLY A 322 17.45 27.11 -11.45
C GLY A 322 18.72 27.57 -12.16
N GLN A 323 18.56 28.48 -13.13
CA GLN A 323 19.63 29.36 -13.62
C GLN A 323 20.15 30.28 -12.53
#